data_AF-A0A926YFF8-F1
#
_entry.id   AF-A0A926YFF8-F1
#
_cell.length_a   1.000
_cell.length_b   1.000
_cell.length_c   1.000
_cell.angle_alpha   90.00
_cell.angle_beta   90.00
_cell.angle_gamma   90.00
#
_symmetry.space_group_name_H-M   'P 1'
#
loop_
_entity.id
_entity.type
_entity.pdbx_description
1 polymer ?
#
loop_
_entity_poly.entity_id
_entity_poly.type
_entity_poly.pdbx_seq_one_letter_code
_entity_poly.pdbx_strand_id
1 'polypeptide(L)'
;MKRAIFLLTVALTGTLSSCTGYPRILSFPFDAGGRSLNSPAGEVTPQLAGRYIVFISDRQQSQDVYLYDAVERRLIDLPGLNALDTLASHPAVTEDGRSIVFAGSREGRVDIYLYNVPTRQLRNLTPNLKAEVRNPTISADGSTIAFEAGAQGQWNITLIDASGNPINTPDAPR
;
A
#
# COMPACT_ATOMS: atom_id res chain seq x y z
N MET A 1 9.02 -78.29 42.29
CA MET A 1 8.02 -77.84 41.30
C MET A 1 7.10 -76.80 41.92
N LYS A 2 7.38 -75.50 41.71
CA LYS A 2 6.47 -74.38 42.02
C LYS A 2 6.66 -73.31 40.93
N ARG A 3 5.54 -72.86 40.37
CA ARG A 3 5.42 -72.07 39.13
C ARG A 3 5.88 -70.62 39.32
N ALA A 4 6.65 -70.09 38.36
CA ALA A 4 6.96 -68.67 38.26
C ALA A 4 5.87 -67.97 37.43
N ILE A 5 5.29 -66.90 37.96
CA ILE A 5 4.36 -66.01 37.27
C ILE A 5 5.18 -64.86 36.68
N PHE A 6 5.15 -64.71 35.36
CA PHE A 6 5.76 -63.58 34.65
C PHE A 6 4.74 -62.43 34.60
N LEU A 7 5.06 -61.30 35.22
CA LEU A 7 4.30 -60.05 35.09
C LEU A 7 4.98 -59.18 34.03
N LEU A 8 4.32 -59.04 32.88
CA LEU A 8 4.76 -58.21 31.76
C LEU A 8 4.27 -56.77 31.99
N THR A 9 5.14 -55.90 32.51
CA THR A 9 4.88 -54.45 32.53
C THR A 9 5.20 -53.84 31.18
N VAL A 10 4.16 -53.49 30.42
CA VAL A 10 4.28 -52.70 29.19
C VAL A 10 4.44 -51.24 29.59
N ALA A 11 5.65 -50.70 29.47
CA ALA A 11 5.90 -49.27 29.58
C ALA A 11 5.57 -48.60 28.24
N LEU A 12 4.43 -47.92 28.19
CA LEU A 12 4.00 -47.14 27.02
C LEU A 12 4.78 -45.81 27.00
N THR A 13 5.94 -45.78 26.36
CA THR A 13 6.67 -44.53 26.11
C THR A 13 6.01 -43.76 24.98
N GLY A 14 4.99 -42.97 25.32
CA GLY A 14 4.44 -41.97 24.40
C GLY A 14 5.44 -40.84 24.22
N THR A 15 6.15 -40.81 23.10
CA THR A 15 6.86 -39.62 22.67
C THR A 15 5.82 -38.60 22.21
N LEU A 16 5.48 -37.65 23.10
CA LEU A 16 4.80 -36.43 22.69
C LEU A 16 5.79 -35.64 21.83
N SER A 17 5.75 -35.88 20.52
CA SER A 17 6.36 -34.99 19.53
C SER A 17 5.61 -33.67 19.61
N SER A 18 6.10 -32.74 20.43
CA SER A 18 5.62 -31.37 20.41
C SER A 18 5.93 -30.79 19.04
N CYS A 19 4.92 -30.50 18.24
CA CYS A 19 5.06 -29.63 17.08
C CYS A 19 5.42 -28.23 17.57
N THR A 20 6.70 -27.95 17.80
CA THR A 20 7.17 -26.59 18.11
C THR A 20 7.26 -25.78 16.83
N GLY A 21 6.09 -25.52 16.22
CA GLY A 21 5.92 -24.46 15.24
C GLY A 21 5.68 -23.15 15.98
N TYR A 22 6.71 -22.64 16.68
CA TYR A 22 6.65 -21.25 17.15
C TYR A 22 6.43 -20.36 15.92
N PRO A 23 5.59 -19.31 15.99
CA PRO A 23 5.53 -18.36 14.91
C PRO A 23 6.94 -17.86 14.65
N ARG A 24 7.45 -18.03 13.42
CA ARG A 24 8.66 -17.33 13.00
C ARG A 24 8.34 -15.87 13.19
N ILE A 25 8.88 -15.27 14.24
CA ILE A 25 8.93 -13.81 14.34
C ILE A 25 9.67 -13.38 13.09
N LEU A 26 8.95 -12.73 12.19
CA LEU A 26 9.53 -12.17 10.98
C LEU A 26 10.39 -10.98 11.42
N SER A 27 11.64 -11.25 11.82
CA SER A 27 12.63 -10.22 12.04
C SER A 27 13.15 -9.78 10.67
N PHE A 28 12.51 -8.79 10.07
CA PHE A 28 13.05 -8.16 8.88
C PHE A 28 14.15 -7.19 9.30
N PRO A 29 15.35 -7.27 8.71
CA PRO A 29 16.34 -6.21 8.91
C PRO A 29 15.73 -4.90 8.40
N PHE A 30 15.76 -3.88 9.23
CA PHE A 30 15.38 -2.52 8.88
C PHE A 30 16.60 -1.61 8.97
N ASP A 31 16.60 -0.56 8.17
CA ASP A 31 17.61 0.49 8.28
C ASP A 31 17.15 1.51 9.31
N ALA A 32 17.86 1.59 10.44
CA ALA A 32 17.61 2.60 11.46
C ALA A 32 17.82 4.04 10.94
N GLY A 33 18.58 4.21 9.85
CA GLY A 33 18.74 5.48 9.15
C GLY A 33 17.58 5.87 8.23
N GLY A 34 16.55 5.02 8.08
CA GLY A 34 15.34 5.32 7.32
C GLY A 34 15.52 5.40 5.79
N ARG A 35 16.65 4.93 5.24
CA ARG A 35 16.98 5.03 3.81
C ARG A 35 16.59 3.78 3.01
N SER A 36 16.05 2.77 3.69
CA SER A 36 15.63 1.51 3.09
C SER A 36 14.11 1.37 3.01
N LEU A 37 13.63 0.26 2.45
CA LEU A 37 12.21 -0.08 2.41
C LEU A 37 11.60 -0.09 3.81
N ASN A 38 12.25 -0.79 4.75
CA ASN A 38 11.80 -0.88 6.14
C ASN A 38 12.59 0.08 7.04
N SER A 39 11.90 0.65 8.03
CA SER A 39 12.48 1.47 9.10
C SER A 39 11.81 1.11 10.44
N PRO A 40 12.21 1.74 11.57
CA PRO A 40 11.46 1.63 12.84
C PRO A 40 10.05 2.23 12.79
N ALA A 41 9.71 2.95 11.72
CA ALA A 41 8.44 3.64 11.53
C ALA A 41 7.33 2.68 11.04
N GLY A 42 6.09 3.13 11.05
CA GLY A 42 4.97 2.43 10.45
C GLY A 42 5.03 2.52 8.92
N GLU A 43 5.16 1.36 8.26
CA GLU A 43 5.14 1.24 6.80
C GLU A 43 3.82 0.57 6.38
N VAL A 44 2.93 1.31 5.72
CA VAL A 44 1.55 0.86 5.47
C VAL A 44 1.11 1.09 4.02
N THR A 45 -0.02 0.45 3.66
CA THR A 45 -0.68 0.56 2.34
C THR A 45 0.27 0.38 1.14
N PRO A 46 1.08 -0.70 1.08
CA PRO A 46 1.95 -0.90 -0.06
C PRO A 46 1.13 -1.19 -1.34
N GLN A 47 1.59 -0.66 -2.46
CA GLN A 47 1.19 -1.06 -3.81
C GLN A 47 2.45 -1.37 -4.63
N LEU A 48 2.36 -2.39 -5.48
CA LEU A 48 3.45 -2.85 -6.34
C LEU A 48 3.03 -2.71 -7.80
N ALA A 49 3.86 -2.04 -8.60
CA ALA A 49 3.75 -2.05 -10.07
C ALA A 49 5.14 -2.17 -10.69
N GLY A 50 5.34 -3.17 -11.55
CA GLY A 50 6.66 -3.49 -12.09
C GLY A 50 7.69 -3.73 -10.98
N ARG A 51 8.75 -2.93 -10.96
CA ARG A 51 9.82 -2.97 -9.94
C ARG A 51 9.61 -2.01 -8.78
N TYR A 52 8.54 -1.22 -8.80
CA TYR A 52 8.34 -0.10 -7.90
C TYR A 52 7.31 -0.44 -6.82
N ILE A 53 7.67 -0.15 -5.58
CA ILE A 53 6.78 -0.25 -4.43
C ILE A 53 6.48 1.16 -3.96
N VAL A 54 5.23 1.58 -4.01
CA VAL A 54 4.77 2.83 -3.39
C VAL A 54 4.06 2.50 -2.08
N PHE A 55 4.30 3.28 -1.04
CA PHE A 55 3.78 3.00 0.30
C PHE A 55 3.73 4.28 1.12
N ILE A 56 3.06 4.21 2.27
CA ILE A 56 2.99 5.30 3.25
C ILE A 56 3.93 4.99 4.41
N SER A 57 4.67 6.00 4.87
CA SER A 57 5.53 5.90 6.03
C SER A 57 5.39 7.11 6.95
N ASP A 58 5.40 6.89 8.27
CA ASP A 58 5.48 7.97 9.26
C ASP A 58 6.91 8.30 9.72
N ARG A 59 7.93 7.84 8.96
CA ARG A 59 9.36 8.00 9.29
C ARG A 59 9.85 9.44 9.43
N GLN A 60 9.09 10.43 8.94
CA GLN A 60 9.36 11.86 9.09
C GLN A 60 8.32 12.59 9.96
N GLN A 61 7.68 11.87 10.89
CA GLN A 61 6.66 12.42 11.80
C GLN A 61 5.39 12.91 11.10
N SER A 62 5.22 12.55 9.83
CA SER A 62 4.06 12.78 8.96
C SER A 62 3.84 11.54 8.11
N GLN A 63 2.57 11.22 7.80
CA GLN A 63 2.22 10.09 6.92
C GLN A 63 2.56 10.44 5.47
N ASP A 64 3.77 10.13 5.04
CA ASP A 64 4.29 10.58 3.75
C ASP A 64 4.29 9.45 2.72
N VAL A 65 4.15 9.79 1.43
CA VAL A 65 4.28 8.82 0.33
C VAL A 65 5.75 8.61 0.01
N TYR A 66 6.14 7.34 -0.11
CA TYR A 66 7.47 6.90 -0.51
C TYR A 66 7.39 5.98 -1.72
N LEU A 67 8.43 6.05 -2.55
CA LEU A 67 8.64 5.16 -3.68
C LEU A 67 9.96 4.42 -3.50
N TYR A 68 9.92 3.10 -3.56
CA TYR A 68 11.08 2.23 -3.47
C TYR A 68 11.29 1.48 -4.78
N ASP A 69 12.52 1.50 -5.26
CA ASP A 69 12.96 0.68 -6.38
C ASP A 69 13.49 -0.66 -5.86
N ALA A 70 12.76 -1.74 -6.14
CA ALA A 70 13.09 -3.08 -5.62
C ALA A 70 14.35 -3.70 -6.26
N VAL A 71 14.72 -3.26 -7.46
CA VAL A 71 15.89 -3.79 -8.19
C VAL A 71 17.14 -3.00 -7.81
N GLU A 72 17.06 -1.67 -7.74
CA GLU A 72 18.16 -0.81 -7.28
C GLU A 72 18.29 -0.78 -5.76
N ARG A 73 17.30 -1.31 -5.05
CA ARG A 73 17.22 -1.42 -3.60
C ARG A 73 17.36 -0.09 -2.87
N ARG A 74 16.75 0.97 -3.40
CA ARG A 74 16.82 2.33 -2.85
C ARG A 74 15.48 3.04 -2.91
N LEU A 75 15.30 4.00 -2.02
CA LEU A 75 14.22 4.97 -2.12
C LEU A 75 14.51 5.94 -3.28
N ILE A 76 13.43 6.40 -3.91
CA ILE A 76 13.44 7.44 -4.92
C ILE A 76 13.00 8.75 -4.26
N ASP A 77 13.77 9.82 -4.46
CA ASP A 77 13.43 11.15 -3.96
C ASP A 77 12.27 11.74 -4.77
N LEU A 78 11.24 12.22 -4.06
CA LEU A 78 9.99 12.74 -4.63
C LEU A 78 9.75 14.18 -4.14
N PRO A 79 10.63 15.14 -4.50
CA PRO A 79 10.52 16.51 -4.00
C PRO A 79 9.17 17.12 -4.37
N GLY A 80 8.50 17.71 -3.38
CA GLY A 80 7.20 18.36 -3.53
C GLY A 80 5.99 17.42 -3.52
N LEU A 81 6.17 16.09 -3.54
CA LEU A 81 5.05 15.13 -3.45
C LEU A 81 4.30 15.29 -2.11
N ASN A 82 5.05 15.37 -1.02
CA ASN A 82 4.54 15.44 0.36
C ASN A 82 4.35 16.89 0.83
N ALA A 83 3.93 17.80 -0.05
CA ALA A 83 3.76 19.23 0.26
C ALA A 83 2.31 19.61 0.67
N LEU A 84 1.49 18.62 1.03
CA LEU A 84 0.07 18.78 1.40
C LEU A 84 -0.11 18.80 2.93
N ASP A 85 -1.26 19.26 3.41
CA ASP A 85 -1.49 19.54 4.85
C ASP A 85 -1.63 18.25 5.67
N THR A 86 -2.36 17.28 5.14
CA THR A 86 -2.47 15.92 5.70
C THR A 86 -2.42 14.95 4.54
N LEU A 87 -1.55 13.95 4.66
CA LEU A 87 -1.12 13.19 3.51
C LEU A 87 -1.71 11.79 3.47
N ALA A 88 -2.00 11.44 2.22
CA ALA A 88 -1.98 10.11 1.62
C ALA A 88 -2.87 9.05 2.27
N SER A 89 -3.88 8.61 1.54
CA SER A 89 -4.32 7.23 1.67
C SER A 89 -4.24 6.55 0.32
N HIS A 90 -3.81 5.28 0.34
CA HIS A 90 -3.81 4.39 -0.83
C HIS A 90 -3.06 4.94 -2.05
N PRO A 91 -1.74 5.20 -1.95
CA PRO A 91 -0.98 5.60 -3.11
C PRO A 91 -0.86 4.44 -4.11
N ALA A 92 -0.88 4.74 -5.41
CA ALA A 92 -0.63 3.78 -6.48
C ALA A 92 0.36 4.38 -7.49
N VAL A 93 1.11 3.52 -8.19
CA VAL A 93 2.18 3.92 -9.11
C VAL A 93 2.06 3.19 -10.44
N THR A 94 2.48 3.83 -11.53
CA THR A 94 2.57 3.20 -12.86
C THR A 94 3.71 2.18 -12.93
N GLU A 95 3.65 1.26 -13.90
CA GLU A 95 4.64 0.19 -14.04
C GLU A 95 6.07 0.71 -14.30
N ASP A 96 6.17 1.87 -14.94
CA ASP A 96 7.42 2.59 -15.21
C ASP A 96 7.89 3.51 -14.06
N GLY A 97 7.13 3.62 -12.97
CA GLY A 97 7.46 4.45 -11.82
C GLY A 97 7.37 5.95 -12.06
N ARG A 98 6.80 6.40 -13.20
CA ARG A 98 6.81 7.82 -13.60
C ARG A 98 5.63 8.62 -13.05
N SER A 99 4.56 7.97 -12.64
CA SER A 99 3.34 8.61 -12.16
C SER A 99 2.87 7.95 -10.87
N ILE A 100 2.51 8.77 -9.88
CA ILE A 100 1.95 8.32 -8.61
C ILE A 100 0.61 9.02 -8.40
N VAL A 101 -0.44 8.26 -8.08
CA VAL A 101 -1.73 8.82 -7.63
C VAL A 101 -1.94 8.54 -6.15
N PHE A 102 -2.60 9.46 -5.46
CA PHE A 102 -2.93 9.32 -4.05
C PHE A 102 -4.04 10.29 -3.66
N ALA A 103 -4.76 9.99 -2.58
CA ALA A 103 -5.69 10.94 -1.97
C ALA A 103 -4.92 11.81 -0.96
N GLY A 104 -5.04 13.13 -1.05
CA GLY A 104 -4.37 14.06 -0.14
C GLY A 104 -5.27 15.23 0.22
N SER A 105 -4.96 15.96 1.30
CA SER A 105 -5.76 17.10 1.74
C SER A 105 -5.04 18.43 1.58
N ARG A 106 -5.78 19.46 1.18
CA ARG A 106 -5.34 20.86 1.25
C ARG A 106 -6.49 21.71 1.76
N GLU A 107 -6.22 22.56 2.73
CA GLU A 107 -7.21 23.45 3.37
C GLU A 107 -8.44 22.68 3.88
N GLY A 108 -8.22 21.45 4.38
CA GLY A 108 -9.27 20.60 4.94
C GLY A 108 -10.11 19.83 3.90
N ARG A 109 -9.85 19.96 2.60
CA ARG A 109 -10.52 19.20 1.54
C ARG A 109 -9.63 18.10 1.00
N VAL A 110 -10.16 16.87 0.97
CA VAL A 110 -9.51 15.72 0.33
C VAL A 110 -9.80 15.71 -1.15
N ASP A 111 -8.76 15.55 -1.95
CA ASP A 111 -8.81 15.44 -3.41
C ASP A 111 -7.89 14.30 -3.89
N ILE A 112 -8.09 13.86 -5.13
CA ILE A 112 -7.17 12.93 -5.80
C ILE A 112 -6.08 13.74 -6.49
N TYR A 113 -4.83 13.38 -6.20
CA TYR A 113 -3.65 14.02 -6.77
C TYR A 113 -2.89 13.05 -7.67
N LEU A 114 -2.26 13.61 -8.69
CA LEU A 114 -1.30 12.94 -9.56
C LEU A 114 0.05 13.66 -9.46
N TYR A 115 1.09 12.91 -9.15
CA TYR A 115 2.46 13.37 -9.16
C TYR A 115 3.23 12.75 -10.32
N ASN A 116 3.87 13.59 -11.12
CA ASN A 116 4.77 13.18 -12.17
C ASN A 116 6.21 13.18 -11.64
N VAL A 117 6.83 12.00 -11.55
CA VAL A 117 8.16 11.81 -10.97
C VAL A 117 9.26 12.54 -11.78
N PRO A 118 9.32 12.41 -13.13
CA PRO A 118 10.32 13.13 -13.92
C PRO A 118 10.22 14.65 -13.85
N THR A 119 9.02 15.21 -13.92
CA THR A 119 8.82 16.68 -13.94
C THR A 119 8.68 17.29 -12.55
N ARG A 120 8.53 16.46 -11.51
CA ARG A 120 8.29 16.84 -10.11
C ARG A 120 7.01 17.68 -9.94
N GLN A 121 6.05 17.49 -10.84
CA GLN A 121 4.80 18.24 -10.83
C GLN A 121 3.71 17.50 -10.08
N LEU A 122 3.12 18.17 -9.09
CA LEU A 122 1.94 17.72 -8.38
C LEU A 122 0.70 18.43 -8.94
N ARG A 123 -0.31 17.67 -9.38
CA ARG A 123 -1.58 18.17 -9.91
C ARG A 123 -2.76 17.62 -9.11
N ASN A 124 -3.70 18.50 -8.77
CA ASN A 124 -5.01 18.10 -8.26
C ASN A 124 -5.90 17.70 -9.45
N LEU A 125 -6.43 16.48 -9.44
CA LEU A 125 -7.29 15.94 -10.50
C LEU A 125 -8.78 16.13 -10.23
N THR A 126 -9.18 16.41 -8.99
CA THR A 126 -10.58 16.58 -8.58
C THR A 126 -10.90 17.97 -8.00
N PRO A 127 -10.27 19.08 -8.44
CA PRO A 127 -10.31 20.35 -7.72
C PRO A 127 -11.71 20.97 -7.60
N ASN A 128 -12.68 20.57 -8.43
CA ASN A 128 -14.05 21.08 -8.40
C ASN A 128 -15.10 19.98 -8.20
N LEU A 129 -14.66 18.76 -7.88
CA LEU A 129 -15.58 17.65 -7.68
C LEU A 129 -16.37 17.85 -6.38
N LYS A 130 -17.71 17.85 -6.50
CA LYS A 130 -18.65 17.99 -5.37
C LYS A 130 -18.98 16.63 -4.75
N ALA A 131 -17.95 15.89 -4.36
CA ALA A 131 -18.05 14.57 -3.73
C ALA A 131 -16.87 14.38 -2.78
N GLU A 132 -17.04 13.52 -1.79
CA GLU A 132 -15.91 12.96 -1.05
C GLU A 132 -15.17 11.96 -1.96
N VAL A 133 -13.84 11.88 -1.84
CA VAL A 133 -13.03 10.96 -2.65
C VAL A 133 -12.04 10.18 -1.80
N ARG A 134 -11.79 8.92 -2.17
CA ARG A 134 -10.79 8.06 -1.51
C ARG A 134 -10.33 6.90 -2.39
N ASN A 135 -9.31 6.20 -1.92
CA ASN A 135 -8.85 4.92 -2.45
C ASN A 135 -8.54 4.94 -3.97
N PRO A 136 -7.69 5.87 -4.46
CA PRO A 136 -7.35 5.90 -5.88
C PRO A 136 -6.45 4.74 -6.29
N THR A 137 -6.52 4.38 -7.56
CA THR A 137 -5.56 3.51 -8.26
C THR A 137 -5.34 4.01 -9.68
N ILE A 138 -4.22 3.63 -10.30
CA ILE A 138 -3.83 4.03 -11.65
C ILE A 138 -3.50 2.80 -12.50
N SER A 139 -3.88 2.81 -13.78
CA SER A 139 -3.51 1.76 -14.72
C SER A 139 -2.00 1.72 -14.97
N ALA A 140 -1.46 0.56 -15.39
CA ALA A 140 -0.02 0.37 -15.60
C ALA A 140 0.60 1.40 -16.57
N ASP A 141 -0.15 1.77 -17.61
CA ASP A 141 0.20 2.77 -18.65
C ASP A 141 -0.06 4.23 -18.22
N GLY A 142 -0.66 4.45 -17.05
CA GLY A 142 -1.01 5.76 -16.54
C GLY A 142 -2.21 6.45 -17.21
N SER A 143 -2.92 5.78 -18.12
CA SER A 143 -4.01 6.39 -18.90
C SER A 143 -5.31 6.56 -18.12
N THR A 144 -5.56 5.69 -17.14
CA THR A 144 -6.83 5.59 -16.41
C THR A 144 -6.59 5.61 -14.91
N ILE A 145 -7.40 6.40 -14.20
CA ILE A 145 -7.39 6.50 -12.74
C ILE A 145 -8.78 6.14 -12.25
N ALA A 146 -8.86 5.18 -11.33
CA ALA A 146 -10.09 4.77 -10.68
C ALA A 146 -10.05 5.19 -9.21
N PHE A 147 -11.18 5.63 -8.65
CA PHE A 147 -11.29 5.99 -7.23
C PHE A 147 -12.74 5.88 -6.75
N GLU A 148 -12.93 5.85 -5.44
CA GLU A 148 -14.25 5.92 -4.83
C GLU A 148 -14.68 7.38 -4.70
N ALA A 149 -15.87 7.72 -5.21
CA ALA A 149 -16.49 9.02 -5.05
C ALA A 149 -17.84 8.90 -4.34
N GLY A 150 -18.02 9.67 -3.27
CA GLY A 150 -19.19 9.62 -2.40
C GLY A 150 -20.00 10.92 -2.44
N ALA A 151 -21.29 10.83 -2.77
CA ALA A 151 -22.22 11.94 -2.67
C ALA A 151 -23.54 11.48 -2.06
N GLN A 152 -24.04 12.23 -1.06
CA GLN A 152 -25.33 11.96 -0.40
C GLN A 152 -25.46 10.53 0.17
N GLY A 153 -24.35 9.97 0.66
CA GLY A 153 -24.32 8.62 1.25
C GLY A 153 -24.15 7.48 0.24
N GLN A 154 -24.20 7.74 -1.07
CA GLN A 154 -23.90 6.76 -2.11
C GLN A 154 -22.46 6.88 -2.58
N TRP A 155 -21.75 5.76 -2.63
CA TRP A 155 -20.38 5.67 -3.14
C TRP A 155 -20.36 4.93 -4.47
N ASN A 156 -19.67 5.50 -5.45
CA ASN A 156 -19.52 4.96 -6.80
C ASN A 156 -18.03 4.83 -7.16
N ILE A 157 -17.72 3.88 -8.04
CA ILE A 157 -16.41 3.83 -8.69
C ILE A 157 -16.42 4.84 -9.83
N THR A 158 -15.52 5.81 -9.78
CA THR A 158 -15.36 6.84 -10.80
C THR A 158 -14.06 6.62 -11.56
N LEU A 159 -14.11 6.79 -12.87
CA LEU A 159 -12.94 6.75 -13.74
C LEU A 159 -12.65 8.14 -14.31
N ILE A 160 -11.38 8.55 -14.28
CA ILE A 160 -10.88 9.74 -14.97
C ILE A 160 -9.61 9.41 -15.75
N ASP A 161 -9.29 10.21 -16.75
CA ASP A 161 -7.98 10.18 -17.41
C ASP A 161 -6.91 10.93 -16.58
N ALA A 162 -5.65 10.87 -17.02
CA ALA A 162 -4.55 11.61 -16.39
C ALA A 162 -4.67 13.15 -16.48
N SER A 163 -5.62 13.66 -17.25
CA SER A 163 -5.97 15.08 -17.33
C SER A 163 -7.03 15.47 -16.29
N GLY A 164 -7.73 14.51 -15.70
CA GLY A 164 -8.84 14.71 -14.77
C GLY A 164 -10.22 14.67 -15.43
N ASN A 165 -10.30 14.27 -16.70
CA ASN A 165 -11.58 14.19 -17.41
C ASN A 165 -12.27 12.86 -17.11
N PRO A 166 -13.59 12.85 -16.85
CA PRO A 166 -14.35 11.62 -16.68
C PRO A 166 -14.22 10.69 -17.89
N ILE A 167 -13.94 9.42 -17.62
CA ILE A 167 -14.03 8.34 -18.61
C ILE A 167 -15.42 7.74 -18.44
N ASN A 168 -16.28 7.93 -19.44
CA ASN A 168 -17.60 7.30 -19.43
C ASN A 168 -17.42 5.79 -19.44
N THR A 169 -17.81 5.15 -18.34
CA THR A 169 -18.10 3.72 -18.38
C THR A 169 -19.46 3.58 -19.06
N PRO A 170 -19.62 2.65 -20.02
CA PRO A 170 -20.96 2.31 -20.47
C PRO A 170 -21.74 1.86 -19.24
N ASP A 171 -22.79 2.59 -18.89
CA ASP A 171 -23.70 2.18 -17.82
C ASP A 171 -24.14 0.73 -18.09
N ALA A 172 -24.25 -0.05 -17.01
CA ALA A 172 -24.39 -1.50 -16.93
C ALA A 172 -25.42 -2.16 -17.90
N PRO A 173 -25.43 -3.50 -18.04
CA PRO A 173 -25.83 -4.23 -19.24
C PRO A 173 -27.26 -3.97 -19.71
N ARG A 174 -27.46 -4.10 -21.04
CA ARG A 174 -28.78 -4.15 -21.68
C ARG A 174 -29.68 -5.23 -21.06
#